data_AF-K9SAC7-F1
#
_entry.id   AF-K9SAC7-F1
#
_cell.length_a   1.000
_cell.length_b   1.000
_cell.length_c   1.000
_cell.angle_alpha   90.00
_cell.angle_beta   90.00
_cell.angle_gamma   90.00
#
_symmetry.space_group_name_H-M   'P 1'
#
loop_
_entity.id
_entity.type
_entity.pdbx_description
1 polymer ?
#
loop_
_entity_poly.entity_id
_entity_poly.type
_entity_poly.pdbx_seq_one_letter_code
_entity_poly.pdbx_strand_id
1 'polypeptide(L)' 'MPSDLDRGIMKFRGADSTPAIAVSSVVILGAIAALIWWSLQAAYCFV' A
#
# COMPACT_ATOMS: atom_id res chain seq x y z
N MET A 1 9.63 -11.53 11.99
CA MET A 1 8.57 -12.24 12.73
C MET A 1 7.31 -11.37 12.69
N PRO A 2 6.35 -11.65 11.79
CA PRO A 2 5.03 -10.99 11.69
C PRO A 2 3.92 -11.74 12.44
N SER A 3 4.27 -12.78 13.20
CA SER A 3 3.33 -13.80 13.70
C SER A 3 2.25 -13.32 14.69
N ASP A 4 2.34 -12.07 15.17
CA ASP A 4 1.31 -11.50 16.06
C ASP A 4 0.07 -11.03 15.29
N LEU A 5 0.23 -10.68 14.01
CA LEU A 5 -0.87 -10.28 13.10
C LEU A 5 -1.75 -11.47 12.71
N ASP A 6 -1.17 -12.67 12.69
CA ASP A 6 -1.86 -13.95 12.49
C ASP A 6 -2.61 -14.43 13.75
N ARG A 7 -3.28 -13.51 14.46
CA ARG A 7 -4.10 -13.82 15.65
C ARG A 7 -5.52 -13.30 15.49
N GLY A 8 -6.49 -13.98 16.12
CA GLY A 8 -7.89 -13.56 16.10
C GLY A 8 -8.50 -13.55 14.69
N ILE A 9 -9.23 -12.48 14.36
CA ILE A 9 -9.98 -12.31 13.10
C ILE A 9 -9.11 -11.87 11.92
N MET A 10 -7.86 -11.48 12.13
CA MET A 10 -6.96 -10.98 11.08
C MET A 10 -6.09 -12.07 10.44
N LYS A 11 -6.44 -13.35 10.65
CA LYS A 11 -5.77 -14.52 10.08
C LYS A 11 -6.13 -14.71 8.60
N PHE A 12 -5.52 -13.91 7.73
CA PHE A 12 -5.68 -14.07 6.29
C PHE A 12 -4.59 -15.00 5.74
N ARG A 13 -5.00 -16.19 5.27
CA ARG A 13 -4.08 -17.18 4.70
C ARG A 13 -3.30 -16.56 3.53
N GLY A 14 -1.97 -16.53 3.65
CA GLY A 14 -1.08 -16.05 2.60
C GLY A 14 -0.88 -14.54 2.55
N ALA A 15 -1.51 -13.76 3.43
CA ALA A 15 -1.34 -12.30 3.49
C ALA A 15 0.09 -11.90 3.88
N ASP A 16 0.73 -12.67 4.78
CA ASP A 16 2.11 -12.44 5.22
C ASP A 16 3.16 -13.07 4.29
N SER A 17 2.76 -13.54 3.11
CA SER A 17 3.71 -14.07 2.13
C SER A 17 4.49 -12.93 1.47
N THR A 18 5.80 -13.13 1.25
CA THR A 18 6.67 -12.18 0.54
C THR A 18 6.06 -11.63 -0.76
N PRO A 19 5.46 -12.45 -1.65
CA PRO A 19 4.82 -11.92 -2.85
C PRO A 19 3.58 -11.05 -2.55
N ALA A 20 2.75 -11.41 -1.57
CA ALA A 20 1.58 -10.62 -1.21
C ALA A 20 1.95 -9.25 -0.62
N ILE A 21 3.00 -9.20 0.19
CA ILE A 21 3.53 -7.95 0.76
C ILE A 21 4.13 -7.06 -0.34
N ALA A 22 4.88 -7.65 -1.28
CA ALA A 22 5.45 -6.91 -2.40
C ALA A 22 4.37 -6.26 -3.29
N VAL A 23 3.31 -7.00 -3.63
CA VAL A 23 2.21 -6.47 -4.44
C VAL A 23 1.45 -5.38 -3.70
N SER A 24 1.08 -5.62 -2.44
CA SER A 24 0.32 -4.64 -1.64
C SER A 24 1.11 -3.36 -1.39
N SER A 25 2.41 -3.45 -1.13
CA SER A 25 3.28 -2.28 -0.95
C SER A 25 3.38 -1.43 -2.22
N VAL A 26 3.54 -2.05 -3.39
CA VAL A 26 3.57 -1.32 -4.68
C VAL A 26 2.26 -0.60 -4.93
N VAL A 27 1.12 -1.24 -4.65
CA VAL A 27 -0.21 -0.62 -4.82
C VAL A 27 -0.39 0.58 -3.89
N ILE A 28 -0.09 0.42 -2.60
CA ILE A 28 -0.28 1.49 -1.61
C ILE A 28 0.68 2.66 -1.87
N LEU A 29 1.97 2.38 -2.05
CA LEU A 29 2.97 3.43 -2.31
C LEU A 29 2.74 4.10 -3.67
N GLY A 30 2.36 3.33 -4.69
CA GLY A 30 2.00 3.86 -6.01
C GLY A 30 0.79 4.79 -5.95
N ALA A 31 -0.25 4.42 -5.20
CA ALA A 31 -1.42 5.26 -5.00
C ALA A 31 -1.06 6.58 -4.27
N ILE A 32 -0.26 6.50 -3.20
CA ILE A 32 0.20 7.69 -2.48
C ILE A 32 1.03 8.59 -3.39
N ALA A 33 1.98 8.03 -4.14
CA ALA A 33 2.81 8.79 -5.08
C ALA A 33 1.97 9.46 -6.18
N ALA A 34 0.99 8.74 -6.74
CA ALA A 34 0.07 9.27 -7.73
C ALA A 34 -0.78 10.42 -7.17
N LEU A 35 -1.28 10.30 -5.94
CA LEU A 35 -2.03 11.36 -5.27
C LEU A 35 -1.17 12.58 -4.98
N ILE A 36 0.08 12.40 -4.53
CA ILE A 36 1.02 13.51 -4.33
C ILE A 36 1.29 14.22 -5.65
N TRP A 37 1.62 13.47 -6.70
CA TRP A 37 1.91 14.00 -8.01
C TRP A 37 0.71 14.76 -8.60
N TRP A 38 -0.48 14.17 -8.51
CA TRP A 38 -1.72 14.81 -8.94
C TRP A 38 -2.03 16.06 -8.12
N SER A 39 -1.84 16.02 -6.80
CA SER A 39 -2.08 17.18 -5.92
C SER A 39 -1.11 18.32 -6.23
N LEU A 40 0.15 18.04 -6.53
CA LEU A 40 1.12 19.07 -6.93
C LEU A 40 0.73 19.69 -8.27
N GLN A 41 0.30 18.88 -9.24
CA GLN A 41 -0.20 19.41 -10.51
C GLN A 41 -1.47 20.23 -10.32
N ALA A 42 -2.46 19.73 -9.59
CA ALA A 42 -3.69 20.44 -9.30
C ALA A 42 -3.46 21.70 -8.43
N ALA A 43 -2.42 21.76 -7.60
CA ALA A 43 -2.18 22.96 -6.80
C ALA A 43 -1.39 24.03 -7.56
N TYR A 44 -0.41 23.62 -8.36
CA TYR A 44 0.62 24.53 -8.88
C TYR A 44 0.84 24.47 -10.40
N CYS A 45 0.39 23.40 -11.05
CA CYS A 45 0.62 23.14 -12.47
C CYS A 45 -0.70 22.92 -13.23
N PHE A 46 -1.80 23.53 -12.77
CA PHE A 46 -2.89 23.81 -13.68
C PHE A 46 -2.33 24.69 -14.80
N VAL A 47 -2.34 24.14 -16.01
CA VAL A 47 -2.52 24.95 -17.23
C VAL A 47 -3.72 25.87 -17.05
#